data_AF-A0A536NB03-F1
#
_entry.id   AF-A0A536NB03-F1
#
_cell.length_a   1.000
_cell.length_b   1.000
_cell.length_c   1.000
_cell.angle_alpha   90.00
_cell.angle_beta   90.00
_cell.angle_gamma   90.00
#
_symmetry.space_group_name_H-M   'P 1'
#
loop_
_entity.id
_entity.type
_entity.pdbx_description
1 polymer ?
#
loop_
_entity_poly.entity_id
_entity_poly.type
_entity_poly.pdbx_seq_one_letter_code
_entity_poly.pdbx_strand_id
1 'polypeptide(L)'
;MNGSHRQGPRHFRSLSFATLLASRFGSAGVGLILLAMLVSAPGHPARAATTAPHVMIVLMENNSYEAIVGNSQLPYINSLVNQYGSVSTTDLSHPSLPNYLGLTSGSIWNDPPDTTPQDKTYAGPQFTDELASAGISWKAYMEDLPVPCDLTDSFSPGNYDVNHDPFMYYTAGPKTSSIRSWGRRGGRPARGSS
;
A
#
# COMPACT_ATOMS: atom_id res chain seq x y z
N MET A 1 19.35 -22.08 -23.05
CA MET A 1 20.50 -21.21 -22.73
C MET A 1 20.32 -20.75 -21.29
N ASN A 2 21.26 -21.16 -20.44
CA ASN A 2 21.16 -21.18 -18.98
C ASN A 2 21.85 -19.93 -18.42
N GLY A 3 21.17 -19.17 -17.56
CA GLY A 3 21.70 -17.93 -16.98
C GLY A 3 21.32 -17.82 -15.51
N SER A 4 22.07 -18.51 -14.65
CA SER A 4 21.93 -18.46 -13.19
C SER A 4 22.56 -17.18 -12.62
N HIS A 5 21.76 -16.22 -12.16
CA HIS A 5 22.26 -15.11 -11.34
C HIS A 5 22.18 -15.47 -9.86
N ARG A 6 23.35 -15.77 -9.27
CA ARG A 6 23.55 -15.92 -7.82
C ARG A 6 23.50 -14.55 -7.17
N GLN A 7 22.60 -14.35 -6.20
CA GLN A 7 22.65 -13.20 -5.32
C GLN A 7 23.67 -13.44 -4.20
N GLY A 8 24.67 -12.56 -4.09
CA GLY A 8 25.64 -12.57 -3.00
C GLY A 8 25.11 -11.89 -1.73
N PRO A 9 25.70 -12.18 -0.55
CA PRO A 9 25.26 -11.65 0.73
C PRO A 9 25.54 -10.15 0.84
N ARG A 10 24.51 -9.36 1.13
CA ARG A 10 24.66 -7.93 1.45
C ARG A 10 25.05 -7.79 2.92
N HIS A 11 26.32 -7.48 3.16
CA HIS A 11 26.85 -7.16 4.49
C HIS A 11 26.19 -5.89 5.04
N PHE A 12 25.54 -6.00 6.20
CA PHE A 12 25.20 -4.87 7.05
C PHE A 12 26.49 -4.26 7.58
N ARG A 13 26.82 -3.04 7.16
CA ARG A 13 27.89 -2.24 7.77
C ARG A 13 27.28 -1.42 8.91
N SER A 14 27.56 -1.82 10.14
CA SER A 14 27.38 -0.96 11.32
C SER A 14 28.30 0.26 11.19
N LEU A 15 27.73 1.47 11.24
CA LEU A 15 28.51 2.69 11.40
C LEU A 15 28.94 2.80 12.87
N SER A 16 30.22 2.54 13.15
CA SER A 16 30.84 2.92 14.42
C SER A 16 31.17 4.42 14.39
N PHE A 17 30.62 5.20 15.32
CA PHE A 17 31.02 6.59 15.57
C PHE A 17 32.41 6.61 16.23
N ALA A 18 33.41 7.08 15.50
CA ALA A 18 34.72 7.41 16.08
C ALA A 18 34.68 8.83 16.64
N THR A 19 34.76 8.97 17.95
CA THR A 19 34.94 10.25 18.63
C THR A 19 36.35 10.78 18.34
N LEU A 20 36.47 11.84 17.55
CA LEU A 20 37.76 12.52 17.33
C LEU A 20 38.02 13.49 18.50
N LEU A 21 39.08 13.24 19.26
CA LEU A 21 39.59 14.15 20.29
C LEU A 21 40.39 15.26 19.60
N ALA A 22 39.93 16.50 19.69
CA ALA A 22 40.61 17.66 19.10
C ALA A 22 41.84 18.07 19.92
N SER A 23 43.03 18.03 19.32
CA SER A 23 44.25 18.69 19.82
C SER A 23 44.42 20.07 19.18
N ARG A 24 44.83 21.04 19.99
CA ARG A 24 44.87 22.48 19.69
C ARG A 24 46.04 22.93 18.79
N PHE A 25 45.79 24.08 18.15
CA PHE A 25 46.68 25.20 17.77
C PHE A 25 46.84 25.44 16.25
N GLY A 26 46.47 26.65 15.83
CA GLY A 26 46.81 27.23 14.51
C GLY A 26 45.79 28.26 14.05
N SER A 27 46.23 29.51 13.89
CA SER A 27 45.43 30.73 13.66
C SER A 27 44.67 30.82 12.32
N ALA A 28 43.65 31.68 12.33
CA ALA A 28 42.99 32.36 11.19
C ALA A 28 42.04 31.54 10.30
N GLY A 29 40.74 31.74 10.54
CA GLY A 29 39.67 31.37 9.63
C GLY A 29 38.33 31.42 10.36
N VAL A 30 37.60 32.53 10.25
CA VAL A 30 36.20 32.61 10.72
C VAL A 30 35.36 31.79 9.76
N GLY A 31 35.38 30.47 9.93
CA GLY A 31 34.47 29.55 9.27
C GLY A 31 33.10 29.66 9.93
N LEU A 32 32.15 30.28 9.23
CA LEU A 32 30.75 30.30 9.63
C LEU A 32 30.23 28.84 9.56
N ILE A 33 30.23 28.14 10.68
CA ILE A 33 29.59 26.82 10.77
C ILE A 33 28.08 27.06 10.76
N LEU A 34 27.48 26.90 9.58
CA LEU A 34 26.03 26.75 9.44
C LEU A 34 25.64 25.41 10.07
N LEU A 35 25.28 25.44 11.34
CA LEU A 35 24.61 24.33 12.00
C LEU A 35 23.20 24.27 11.42
N ALA A 36 22.98 23.41 10.43
CA ALA A 36 21.64 23.04 10.00
C ALA A 36 20.96 22.33 11.18
N MET A 37 20.20 23.08 11.97
CA MET A 37 19.29 22.48 12.93
C MET A 37 18.27 21.69 12.12
N LEU A 38 18.34 20.37 12.21
CA LEU A 38 17.24 19.51 11.80
C LEU A 38 16.08 19.87 12.72
N VAL A 39 15.18 20.75 12.27
CA VAL A 39 13.92 21.01 12.94
C VAL A 39 13.12 19.71 12.81
N SER A 40 13.28 18.83 13.79
CA SER A 40 12.35 17.74 14.00
C SER A 40 11.04 18.41 14.38
N ALA A 41 10.09 18.45 13.46
CA ALA A 41 8.71 18.79 13.80
C ALA A 41 8.33 17.94 15.02
N PRO A 42 7.62 18.48 16.03
CA PRO A 42 7.15 17.69 17.15
C PRO A 42 6.23 16.59 16.61
N GLY A 43 6.79 15.41 16.40
CA GLY A 43 6.02 14.21 16.19
C GLY A 43 5.20 14.00 17.45
N HIS A 44 3.90 13.79 17.30
CA HIS A 44 3.09 13.32 18.40
C HIS A 44 3.76 12.07 18.95
N PRO A 45 4.09 12.00 20.26
CA PRO A 45 4.69 10.80 20.82
C PRO A 45 3.72 9.64 20.56
N ALA A 46 4.13 8.72 19.70
CA ALA A 46 3.37 7.52 19.43
C ALA A 46 3.29 6.73 20.74
N ARG A 47 2.12 6.76 21.38
CA ARG A 47 1.87 5.94 22.56
C ARG A 47 2.01 4.48 22.13
N ALA A 48 2.92 3.75 22.75
CA ALA A 48 3.06 2.31 22.50
C ALA A 48 1.69 1.65 22.67
N ALA A 49 1.22 1.00 21.62
CA ALA A 49 -0.07 0.32 21.64
C ALA A 49 -0.03 -0.80 22.67
N THR A 50 -1.01 -0.83 23.58
CA THR A 50 -1.16 -1.88 24.60
C THR A 50 -1.83 -3.14 24.05
N THR A 51 -2.25 -3.10 22.78
CA THR A 51 -2.81 -4.20 22.01
C THR A 51 -2.00 -4.35 20.72
N ALA A 52 -2.06 -5.52 20.09
CA ALA A 52 -1.51 -5.68 18.74
C ALA A 52 -2.12 -4.59 17.82
N PRO A 53 -1.29 -3.84 17.07
CA PRO A 53 -1.79 -2.80 16.19
C PRO A 53 -2.63 -3.42 15.07
N HIS A 54 -3.73 -2.76 14.72
CA HIS A 54 -4.53 -3.11 13.54
C HIS A 54 -4.23 -2.12 12.42
N VAL A 55 -4.06 -2.62 11.20
CA VAL A 55 -3.86 -1.82 10.00
C VAL A 55 -5.08 -1.95 9.10
N MET A 56 -5.63 -0.82 8.68
CA MET A 56 -6.67 -0.75 7.67
C MET A 56 -6.18 0.12 6.53
N ILE A 57 -6.20 -0.43 5.32
CA ILE A 57 -5.86 0.28 4.09
C ILE A 57 -7.16 0.46 3.31
N VAL A 58 -7.45 1.69 2.90
CA VAL A 58 -8.59 2.04 2.08
C VAL A 58 -8.06 2.61 0.78
N LEU A 59 -8.39 1.98 -0.34
CA LEU A 59 -8.03 2.45 -1.68
C LEU A 59 -9.21 3.20 -2.28
N MET A 60 -8.93 4.34 -2.90
CA MET A 60 -9.90 5.12 -3.66
C MET A 60 -9.43 5.13 -5.11
N GLU A 61 -10.05 4.28 -5.92
CA GLU A 61 -9.70 4.12 -7.34
C GLU A 61 -9.86 5.45 -8.09
N ASN A 62 -8.89 5.79 -8.94
CA ASN A 62 -8.92 6.94 -9.87
C ASN A 62 -9.24 8.32 -9.26
N ASN A 63 -8.83 8.57 -8.01
CA ASN A 63 -8.95 9.88 -7.37
C ASN A 63 -7.59 10.59 -7.30
N SER A 64 -7.48 11.80 -7.85
CA SER A 64 -6.26 12.60 -7.70
C SER A 64 -6.14 13.18 -6.29
N TYR A 65 -4.92 13.56 -5.90
CA TYR A 65 -4.68 14.21 -4.62
C TYR A 65 -5.54 15.47 -4.44
N GLU A 66 -5.62 16.30 -5.47
CA GLU A 66 -6.37 17.56 -5.48
C GLU A 66 -7.89 17.36 -5.48
N ALA A 67 -8.38 16.21 -5.94
CA ALA A 67 -9.79 15.85 -5.84
C ALA A 67 -10.21 15.55 -4.38
N ILE A 68 -9.24 15.16 -3.54
CA ILE A 68 -9.47 14.72 -2.16
C ILE A 68 -9.08 15.81 -1.14
N VAL A 69 -7.83 16.25 -1.17
CA VAL A 69 -7.26 17.13 -0.14
C VAL A 69 -7.73 18.57 -0.35
N GLY A 70 -8.29 19.17 0.70
CA GLY A 70 -8.94 20.47 0.67
C GLY A 70 -10.40 20.44 0.20
N ASN A 71 -10.91 19.29 -0.25
CA ASN A 71 -12.29 19.19 -0.74
C ASN A 71 -13.31 19.24 0.42
N SER A 72 -14.12 20.31 0.44
CA SER A 72 -15.15 20.52 1.46
C SER A 72 -16.28 19.49 1.44
N GLN A 73 -16.47 18.78 0.32
CA GLN A 73 -17.44 17.68 0.20
C GLN A 73 -16.95 16.36 0.80
N LEU A 74 -15.67 16.28 1.18
CA LEU A 74 -15.06 15.11 1.82
C LEU A 74 -14.54 15.46 3.23
N PRO A 75 -15.41 15.95 4.14
CA PRO A 75 -14.99 16.50 5.43
C PRO A 75 -14.31 15.47 6.33
N TYR A 76 -14.74 14.21 6.27
CA TYR A 76 -14.16 13.14 7.09
C TYR A 76 -12.72 12.83 6.70
N ILE A 77 -12.45 12.60 5.41
CA ILE A 77 -11.09 12.31 4.92
C ILE A 77 -10.15 13.48 5.22
N ASN A 78 -10.61 14.71 4.98
CA ASN A 78 -9.82 15.91 5.27
C ASN A 78 -9.57 16.10 6.78
N SER A 79 -10.49 15.67 7.65
CA SER A 79 -10.23 15.66 9.09
C SER A 79 -9.09 14.71 9.48
N LEU A 80 -9.00 13.53 8.84
CA LEU A 80 -7.92 12.58 9.06
C LEU A 80 -6.58 13.11 8.55
N VAL A 81 -6.56 13.72 7.36
CA VAL A 81 -5.35 14.36 6.79
C VAL A 81 -4.83 15.44 7.73
N ASN A 82 -5.71 16.30 8.26
CA ASN A 82 -5.30 17.37 9.18
C ASN A 82 -4.80 16.82 10.54
N GLN A 83 -5.35 15.69 11.00
CA GLN A 83 -5.00 15.10 12.29
C GLN A 83 -3.72 14.26 12.24
N TYR A 84 -3.50 13.52 11.15
CA TYR A 84 -2.45 12.50 11.06
C TYR A 84 -1.41 12.78 9.95
N GLY A 85 -1.64 13.79 9.11
CA GLY A 85 -0.80 14.13 7.96
C GLY A 85 -1.20 13.38 6.69
N SER A 86 -0.60 13.78 5.58
CA SER A 86 -0.69 13.09 4.28
C SER A 86 0.70 12.97 3.65
N VAL A 87 0.85 11.96 2.81
CA VAL A 87 1.99 11.79 1.91
C VAL A 87 1.44 11.73 0.49
N SER A 88 2.10 12.43 -0.43
CA SER A 88 1.77 12.39 -1.86
C SER A 88 2.92 11.75 -2.62
N THR A 89 2.58 10.78 -3.48
CA THR A 89 3.48 10.05 -4.37
C THR A 89 2.79 9.83 -5.71
N THR A 90 3.56 9.47 -6.74
CA THR A 90 3.01 9.03 -8.03
C THR A 90 2.63 7.55 -7.98
N ASP A 91 1.83 7.15 -8.95
CA ASP A 91 1.57 5.77 -9.33
C ASP A 91 2.87 5.04 -9.74
N LEU A 92 2.80 3.71 -9.73
CA LEU A 92 3.90 2.83 -10.17
C LEU A 92 3.86 2.60 -11.67
N SER A 93 2.66 2.54 -12.28
CA SER A 93 2.48 2.43 -13.74
C SER A 93 1.04 2.71 -14.19
N HIS A 94 0.81 2.62 -15.51
CA HIS A 94 -0.49 2.62 -16.15
C HIS A 94 -0.59 1.46 -17.17
N PRO A 95 -1.65 0.62 -17.14
CA PRO A 95 -2.95 0.77 -16.45
C PRO A 95 -2.93 0.46 -14.93
N SER A 96 -4.10 0.34 -14.28
CA SER A 96 -4.21 0.29 -12.81
C SER A 96 -3.70 -1.03 -12.21
N LEU A 97 -3.85 -2.17 -12.91
CA LEU A 97 -3.46 -3.50 -12.41
C LEU A 97 -2.00 -3.56 -11.89
N PRO A 98 -0.96 -3.09 -12.61
CA PRO A 98 0.41 -3.00 -12.10
C PRO A 98 0.55 -2.34 -10.72
N ASN A 99 -0.25 -1.31 -10.41
CA ASN A 99 -0.20 -0.61 -9.13
C ASN A 99 -0.70 -1.50 -7.98
N TYR A 100 -1.78 -2.24 -8.21
CA TYR A 100 -2.35 -3.19 -7.24
C TYR A 100 -1.40 -4.37 -6.98
N LEU A 101 -0.75 -4.89 -8.02
CA LEU A 101 0.29 -5.92 -7.88
C LEU A 101 1.50 -5.39 -7.12
N GLY A 102 1.93 -4.16 -7.40
CA GLY A 102 3.01 -3.49 -6.69
C GLY A 102 2.70 -3.27 -5.21
N LEU A 103 1.47 -2.87 -4.87
CA LEU A 103 1.01 -2.70 -3.50
C LEU A 103 1.05 -4.00 -2.69
N THR A 104 0.66 -5.12 -3.31
CA THR A 104 0.53 -6.41 -2.60
C THR A 104 1.81 -7.23 -2.58
N SER A 105 2.64 -7.14 -3.63
CA SER A 105 3.86 -7.97 -3.79
C SER A 105 5.17 -7.20 -3.87
N GLY A 106 5.14 -5.87 -3.94
CA GLY A 106 6.33 -5.04 -4.16
C GLY A 106 6.91 -5.11 -5.58
N SER A 107 6.20 -5.74 -6.52
CA SER A 107 6.61 -5.91 -7.92
C SER A 107 5.46 -5.55 -8.87
N ILE A 108 5.77 -4.83 -9.94
CA ILE A 108 4.83 -4.52 -11.03
C ILE A 108 4.79 -5.62 -12.11
N TRP A 109 5.51 -6.74 -11.93
CA TRP A 109 5.45 -7.91 -12.84
C TRP A 109 5.71 -7.62 -14.33
N ASN A 110 6.69 -6.76 -14.60
CA ASN A 110 7.03 -6.26 -15.93
C ASN A 110 5.89 -5.48 -16.60
N ASP A 111 5.09 -4.79 -15.81
CA ASP A 111 4.11 -3.82 -16.27
C ASP A 111 3.06 -4.41 -17.24
N PRO A 112 2.25 -5.38 -16.77
CA PRO A 112 1.23 -6.00 -17.60
C PRO A 112 0.13 -4.99 -17.98
N PRO A 113 -0.51 -5.15 -19.15
CA PRO A 113 -1.82 -4.52 -19.37
C PRO A 113 -2.85 -5.12 -18.41
N ASP A 114 -4.00 -4.46 -18.28
CA ASP A 114 -5.16 -5.04 -17.60
C ASP A 114 -5.53 -6.36 -18.27
N THR A 115 -5.83 -7.36 -17.45
CA THR A 115 -6.02 -8.74 -17.87
C THR A 115 -6.74 -9.48 -16.77
N THR A 116 -7.39 -10.60 -17.08
CA THR A 116 -8.10 -11.37 -16.07
C THR A 116 -7.20 -12.46 -15.45
N PRO A 117 -7.45 -12.90 -14.21
CA PRO A 117 -6.73 -14.03 -13.60
C PRO A 117 -6.85 -15.34 -14.39
N GLN A 118 -7.84 -15.47 -15.28
CA GLN A 118 -8.01 -16.60 -16.19
C GLN A 118 -6.93 -16.62 -17.28
N ASP A 119 -6.48 -15.44 -17.71
CA ASP A 119 -5.46 -15.28 -18.72
C ASP A 119 -4.05 -15.27 -18.12
N LYS A 120 -3.89 -14.66 -16.94
CA LYS A 120 -2.58 -14.48 -16.32
C LYS A 120 -2.63 -14.49 -14.79
N THR A 121 -1.75 -15.30 -14.22
CA THR A 121 -1.45 -15.30 -12.78
C THR A 121 0.05 -15.21 -12.52
N TYR A 122 0.41 -14.90 -11.28
CA TYR A 122 1.77 -14.70 -10.81
C TYR A 122 2.09 -15.65 -9.66
N ALA A 123 3.30 -16.20 -9.64
CA ALA A 123 3.72 -17.19 -8.65
C ALA A 123 4.47 -16.59 -7.44
N GLY A 124 4.76 -15.28 -7.45
CA GLY A 124 5.54 -14.64 -6.40
C GLY A 124 4.72 -14.41 -5.13
N PRO A 125 5.39 -14.26 -3.98
CA PRO A 125 4.72 -14.00 -2.73
C PRO A 125 4.08 -12.61 -2.72
N GLN A 126 3.09 -12.47 -1.87
CA GLN A 126 2.48 -11.19 -1.50
C GLN A 126 2.53 -11.02 0.02
N PHE A 127 2.32 -9.81 0.53
CA PHE A 127 2.40 -9.55 1.97
C PHE A 127 1.43 -10.43 2.78
N THR A 128 0.34 -10.92 2.17
CA THR A 128 -0.62 -11.81 2.85
C THR A 128 -0.06 -13.20 3.14
N ASP A 129 0.95 -13.65 2.40
CA ASP A 129 1.70 -14.88 2.71
C ASP A 129 2.60 -14.68 3.93
N GLU A 130 3.17 -13.49 4.08
CA GLU A 130 3.93 -13.10 5.27
C GLU A 130 3.02 -13.02 6.50
N LEU A 131 1.83 -12.42 6.35
CA LEU A 131 0.81 -12.39 7.41
C LEU A 131 0.36 -13.80 7.81
N ALA A 132 0.11 -14.67 6.83
CA ALA A 132 -0.28 -16.05 7.08
C ALA A 132 0.84 -16.82 7.83
N SER A 133 2.09 -16.65 7.41
CA SER A 133 3.26 -17.27 8.08
C SER A 133 3.45 -16.78 9.52
N ALA A 134 3.06 -15.54 9.80
CA ALA A 134 3.09 -14.96 11.14
C ALA A 134 1.83 -15.26 11.98
N GLY A 135 0.83 -15.97 11.43
CA GLY A 135 -0.44 -16.24 12.11
C GLY A 135 -1.33 -14.99 12.28
N ILE A 136 -1.10 -13.95 11.48
CA ILE A 136 -1.86 -12.70 11.50
C ILE A 136 -3.04 -12.81 10.53
N SER A 137 -4.26 -12.70 11.05
CA SER A 137 -5.47 -12.72 10.22
C SER A 137 -5.58 -11.44 9.39
N TRP A 138 -6.08 -11.57 8.16
CA TRP A 138 -6.38 -10.44 7.29
C TRP A 138 -7.71 -10.64 6.58
N LYS A 139 -8.28 -9.53 6.07
CA LYS A 139 -9.45 -9.54 5.20
C LYS A 139 -9.31 -8.47 4.12
N ALA A 140 -9.86 -8.76 2.95
CA ALA A 140 -10.07 -7.80 1.88
C ALA A 140 -11.56 -7.63 1.63
N TYR A 141 -11.97 -6.40 1.38
CA TYR A 141 -13.36 -6.03 1.14
C TYR A 141 -13.42 -5.31 -0.20
N MET A 142 -14.01 -5.96 -1.21
CA MET A 142 -14.03 -5.47 -2.59
C MET A 142 -15.41 -4.91 -2.92
N GLU A 143 -15.44 -3.71 -3.50
CA GLU A 143 -16.68 -3.05 -3.91
C GLU A 143 -17.42 -3.89 -4.95
N ASP A 144 -18.72 -4.11 -4.71
CA ASP A 144 -19.66 -4.79 -5.58
C ASP A 144 -19.26 -6.22 -6.01
N LEU A 145 -18.32 -6.85 -5.29
CA LEU A 145 -17.91 -8.24 -5.50
C LEU A 145 -19.14 -9.16 -5.39
N PRO A 146 -19.53 -9.88 -6.46
CA PRO A 146 -20.76 -10.68 -6.45
C PRO A 146 -20.66 -11.88 -5.51
N VAL A 147 -19.56 -12.62 -5.61
CA VAL A 147 -19.26 -13.79 -4.77
C VAL A 147 -17.78 -13.79 -4.38
N PRO A 148 -17.40 -14.37 -3.22
CA PRO A 148 -15.99 -14.54 -2.88
C PRO A 148 -15.23 -15.27 -3.99
N CYS A 149 -14.08 -14.72 -4.38
CA CYS A 149 -13.23 -15.24 -5.46
C CYS A 149 -13.86 -15.19 -6.86
N ASP A 150 -14.79 -14.26 -7.08
CA ASP A 150 -15.21 -13.92 -8.44
C ASP A 150 -14.01 -13.44 -9.26
N LEU A 151 -13.91 -13.93 -10.49
CA LEU A 151 -12.84 -13.61 -11.43
C LEU A 151 -13.35 -12.79 -12.62
N THR A 152 -14.62 -12.36 -12.57
CA THR A 152 -15.24 -11.62 -13.66
C THR A 152 -14.73 -10.19 -13.69
N ASP A 153 -14.49 -9.71 -14.90
CA ASP A 153 -14.19 -8.32 -15.18
C ASP A 153 -15.43 -7.68 -15.82
N SER A 154 -16.10 -6.83 -15.05
CA SER A 154 -17.22 -6.03 -15.54
C SER A 154 -16.74 -4.59 -15.70
N PHE A 155 -16.05 -4.29 -16.82
CA PHE A 155 -15.57 -2.95 -17.24
C PHE A 155 -16.70 -1.90 -17.33
N SER A 156 -17.27 -1.51 -16.20
CA SER A 156 -18.38 -0.57 -16.10
C SER A 156 -18.42 0.05 -14.71
N PRO A 157 -18.62 1.37 -14.62
CA PRO A 157 -18.74 2.04 -13.32
C PRO A 157 -19.82 1.41 -12.43
N GLY A 158 -19.47 1.14 -11.17
CA GLY A 158 -20.39 0.55 -10.18
C GLY A 158 -20.60 -0.95 -10.32
N ASN A 159 -19.68 -1.65 -11.00
CA ASN A 159 -19.56 -3.10 -10.97
C ASN A 159 -18.19 -3.50 -10.43
N TYR A 160 -18.09 -4.75 -9.97
CA TYR A 160 -16.81 -5.35 -9.62
C TYR A 160 -15.89 -5.44 -10.85
N ASP A 161 -14.66 -4.98 -10.65
CA ASP A 161 -13.55 -5.12 -11.59
C ASP A 161 -12.44 -5.92 -10.89
N VAL A 162 -12.14 -7.10 -11.42
CA VAL A 162 -11.12 -7.98 -10.86
C VAL A 162 -9.72 -7.36 -10.94
N ASN A 163 -9.45 -6.41 -11.83
CA ASN A 163 -8.18 -5.68 -11.91
C ASN A 163 -7.88 -4.88 -10.63
N HIS A 164 -8.91 -4.57 -9.82
CA HIS A 164 -8.77 -3.91 -8.51
C HIS A 164 -8.66 -4.89 -7.33
N ASP A 165 -8.73 -6.22 -7.59
CA ASP A 165 -8.53 -7.29 -6.62
C ASP A 165 -7.23 -8.06 -6.91
N PRO A 166 -6.06 -7.53 -6.52
CA PRO A 166 -4.77 -8.17 -6.79
C PRO A 166 -4.67 -9.58 -6.20
N PHE A 167 -5.43 -9.89 -5.14
CA PHE A 167 -5.36 -11.19 -4.48
C PHE A 167 -5.85 -12.32 -5.39
N MET A 168 -6.62 -12.03 -6.44
CA MET A 168 -7.03 -13.02 -7.45
C MET A 168 -5.90 -13.46 -8.37
N TYR A 169 -4.88 -12.63 -8.60
CA TYR A 169 -3.81 -12.90 -9.57
C TYR A 169 -2.68 -13.81 -9.07
N TYR A 170 -2.63 -14.16 -7.79
CA TYR A 170 -1.56 -15.02 -7.27
C TYR A 170 -1.96 -16.50 -7.24
N THR A 171 -1.10 -17.42 -7.67
CA THR A 171 -1.43 -18.86 -7.68
C THR A 171 -1.49 -19.48 -6.29
N ALA A 172 -0.88 -18.83 -5.30
CA ALA A 172 -0.85 -19.25 -3.90
C ALA A 172 -1.51 -18.20 -2.98
N GLY A 173 -1.75 -18.60 -1.73
CA GLY A 173 -2.29 -17.73 -0.68
C GLY A 173 -3.76 -17.99 -0.33
N PRO A 174 -4.22 -17.60 0.87
CA PRO A 174 -5.58 -17.86 1.34
C PRO A 174 -6.60 -16.88 0.72
N LYS A 175 -7.28 -17.28 -0.35
CA LYS A 175 -8.29 -16.43 -1.04
C LYS A 175 -9.68 -16.50 -0.40
N THR A 176 -10.21 -17.71 -0.22
CA THR A 176 -11.64 -17.96 0.08
C THR A 176 -12.07 -17.50 1.48
N SER A 177 -11.22 -17.62 2.50
CA SER A 177 -11.55 -17.20 3.87
C SER A 177 -11.45 -15.69 4.07
N SER A 178 -10.65 -15.00 3.26
CA SER A 178 -10.17 -13.64 3.53
C SER A 178 -10.88 -12.57 2.71
N ILE A 179 -11.40 -12.91 1.53
CA ILE A 179 -12.04 -11.95 0.63
C ILE A 179 -13.54 -11.91 0.86
N ARG A 180 -14.11 -10.70 0.85
CA ARG A 180 -15.50 -10.40 1.15
C ARG A 180 -16.01 -9.30 0.22
N SER A 181 -17.31 -9.34 -0.03
CA SER A 181 -18.01 -8.24 -0.68
C SER A 181 -18.19 -7.05 0.27
N TRP A 182 -18.08 -5.85 -0.28
CA TRP A 182 -18.45 -4.57 0.31
C TRP A 182 -19.25 -3.76 -0.70
N GLY A 183 -20.12 -2.85 -0.24
CA GLY A 183 -21.02 -2.11 -1.14
C GLY A 183 -22.41 -2.74 -1.27
N ARG A 184 -23.05 -2.56 -2.43
CA ARG A 184 -24.48 -2.81 -2.60
C ARG A 184 -24.76 -4.32 -2.57
N ARG A 185 -25.26 -4.83 -1.45
CA ARG A 185 -26.00 -6.10 -1.47
C ARG A 185 -27.12 -5.96 -2.48
N GLY A 186 -27.20 -6.89 -3.43
CA GLY A 186 -28.19 -6.90 -4.49
C GLY A 186 -29.58 -6.47 -4.02
N GLY A 187 -30.18 -5.57 -4.79
CA GLY A 187 -31.59 -5.16 -4.77
C GLY A 187 -32.32 -5.21 -3.43
N ARG A 188 -32.61 -4.05 -2.83
CA ARG A 188 -33.83 -3.96 -2.02
C ARG A 188 -34.99 -4.37 -2.94
N PRO A 189 -35.82 -5.37 -2.59
CA PRO A 189 -37.03 -5.61 -3.37
C PRO A 189 -37.85 -4.32 -3.35
N ALA A 190 -38.29 -3.89 -4.53
CA ALA A 190 -39.19 -2.76 -4.67
C ALA A 190 -40.35 -2.97 -3.67
N ARG A 191 -40.51 -2.05 -2.71
CA ARG A 191 -41.72 -2.03 -1.90
C ARG A 191 -42.87 -1.82 -2.88
N GLY A 192 -43.65 -2.86 -3.11
CA GLY A 192 -44.92 -2.75 -3.79
C GLY A 192 -45.76 -1.71 -3.06
N SER A 193 -46.20 -0.71 -3.80
CA SER A 193 -47.29 0.17 -3.39
C SER A 193 -48.58 -0.65 -3.47
N SER A 194 -49.08 -1.05 -2.30
CA SER A 194 -50.50 -1.30 -2.08
C SER A 194 -51.21 0.01 -1.77
#